data_AF-A0A922Y5L1-F1
#
_entry.id   AF-A0A922Y5L1-F1
#
_cell.length_a   1.000
_cell.length_b   1.000
_cell.length_c   1.000
_cell.angle_alpha   90.00
_cell.angle_beta   90.00
_cell.angle_gamma   90.00
#
_symmetry.space_group_name_H-M   'P 1'
#
loop_
_entity.id
_entity.type
_entity.pdbx_description
1 polymer ?
#
loop_
_entity_poly.entity_id
_entity_poly.type
_entity_poly.pdbx_seq_one_letter_code
_entity_poly.pdbx_strand_id
1 'polypeptide(L)' 'MIAGAAIAQAQSADELIASYRVLNSACRGGSGDDPRTQKACAERDRIVAGLQQTGYCYGRRGQVGAQMSWHRCGPDSLR' A
#
# COMPACT_ATOMS: atom_id res chain seq x y z
N MET A 1 28.12 28.64 -1.21
CA MET A 1 28.16 27.21 -1.58
C MET A 1 27.48 26.39 -0.48
N ILE A 2 26.20 26.06 -0.62
CA ILE A 2 25.61 24.82 -0.09
C ILE A 2 24.33 24.53 -0.89
N ALA A 3 24.45 23.62 -1.85
CA ALA A 3 23.31 22.98 -2.47
C ALA A 3 22.65 22.09 -1.40
N GLY A 4 21.50 22.51 -0.89
CA GLY A 4 20.67 21.68 -0.03
C GLY A 4 20.09 20.55 -0.88
N ALA A 5 20.67 19.35 -0.75
CA ALA A 5 20.09 18.15 -1.33
C ALA A 5 18.66 18.00 -0.82
N ALA A 6 17.70 17.99 -1.74
CA ALA A 6 16.34 17.55 -1.46
C ALA A 6 16.44 16.07 -1.07
N ILE A 7 16.48 15.78 0.23
CA ILE A 7 16.31 14.43 0.72
C ILE A 7 14.85 14.09 0.43
N ALA A 8 14.61 13.34 -0.65
CA ALA A 8 13.36 12.60 -0.80
C ALA A 8 13.27 11.68 0.42
N GLN A 9 12.44 12.05 1.40
CA GLN A 9 12.25 11.21 2.58
C GLN A 9 11.64 9.90 2.09
N ALA A 10 12.34 8.78 2.30
CA ALA A 10 11.74 7.48 2.10
C ALA A 10 10.53 7.38 3.04
N GLN A 11 9.34 7.26 2.48
CA GLN A 11 8.11 7.12 3.25
C GLN A 11 8.24 5.90 4.16
N SER A 12 7.95 6.09 5.44
CA SER A 12 7.90 5.00 6.40
C SER A 12 6.80 4.01 6.02
N ALA A 13 6.93 2.78 6.51
CA ALA A 13 5.92 1.75 6.28
C ALA A 13 4.53 2.18 6.78
N ASP A 14 4.46 2.91 7.89
CA ASP A 14 3.20 3.38 8.46
C ASP A 14 2.54 4.45 7.57
N GLU A 15 3.31 5.35 6.98
CA GLU A 15 2.81 6.35 6.01
C GLU A 15 2.31 5.68 4.73
N LEU A 16 3.03 4.67 4.25
CA LEU A 16 2.61 3.85 3.10
C LEU A 16 1.32 3.08 3.43
N ILE A 17 1.20 2.48 4.61
CA ILE A 17 -0.02 1.78 5.05
C ILE A 17 -1.19 2.75 5.17
N ALA A 18 -0.98 3.95 5.71
CA ALA A 18 -2.02 4.98 5.79
C ALA A 18 -2.50 5.40 4.39
N SER A 19 -1.56 5.63 3.48
CA SER A 19 -1.84 5.99 2.09
C SER A 19 -2.56 4.87 1.34
N TYR A 20 -2.14 3.62 1.56
CA TYR A 20 -2.83 2.43 1.06
C TYR A 20 -4.30 2.40 1.50
N ARG A 21 -4.62 2.69 2.77
CA ARG A 21 -6.02 2.63 3.25
C ARG A 21 -6.91 3.61 2.51
N VAL A 22 -6.43 4.85 2.30
CA VAL A 22 -7.17 5.88 1.57
C VAL A 22 -7.37 5.47 0.10
N LEU A 23 -6.30 5.07 -0.57
CA LEU A 23 -6.35 4.69 -1.99
C LEU A 23 -7.15 3.41 -2.22
N ASN A 24 -7.06 2.44 -1.32
CA ASN A 24 -7.84 1.21 -1.38
C ASN A 24 -9.34 1.48 -1.20
N SER A 25 -9.72 2.39 -0.30
CA SER A 25 -11.10 2.82 -0.15
C SER A 25 -11.62 3.49 -1.42
N ALA A 26 -10.85 4.42 -2.00
CA ALA A 26 -11.22 5.09 -3.25
C ALA A 26 -11.30 4.13 -4.45
N CYS A 27 -10.38 3.16 -4.52
CA CYS A 27 -10.35 2.15 -5.57
C CYS A 27 -11.54 1.18 -5.46
N ARG A 28 -11.82 0.64 -4.27
CA ARG A 28 -12.87 -0.39 -4.09
C ARG A 28 -14.28 0.20 -3.98
N GLY A 29 -14.40 1.46 -3.58
CA GLY A 29 -15.69 2.15 -3.44
C GLY A 29 -16.07 3.02 -4.63
N GLY A 30 -15.19 3.22 -5.60
CA GLY A 30 -15.42 4.06 -6.77
C GLY A 30 -15.98 3.32 -7.98
N SER A 31 -16.40 4.06 -9.01
CA SER A 31 -16.89 3.50 -10.28
C SER A 31 -15.72 2.99 -11.14
N GLY A 32 -15.84 1.81 -11.72
CA GLY A 32 -14.80 1.23 -12.60
C GLY A 32 -14.51 2.08 -13.83
N ASP A 33 -15.50 2.83 -14.32
CA ASP A 33 -15.37 3.69 -15.50
C ASP A 33 -14.91 5.12 -15.15
N ASP A 34 -14.78 5.47 -13.86
CA ASP A 34 -14.25 6.77 -13.45
C ASP A 34 -12.70 6.75 -13.52
N PRO A 35 -12.07 7.62 -14.34
CA PRO A 35 -10.61 7.71 -14.41
C PRO A 35 -9.94 7.98 -13.06
N ARG A 36 -10.62 8.64 -12.11
CA ARG A 36 -10.11 8.90 -10.76
C ARG A 36 -10.03 7.61 -9.94
N THR A 37 -11.01 6.72 -10.06
CA THR A 37 -11.00 5.40 -9.42
C THR A 37 -9.88 4.55 -10.00
N GLN A 38 -9.72 4.53 -11.32
CA GLN A 38 -8.61 3.82 -11.97
C GLN A 38 -7.25 4.33 -11.51
N LYS A 39 -7.08 5.66 -11.41
CA LYS A 39 -5.86 6.27 -10.85
C LYS A 39 -5.61 5.87 -9.40
N ALA A 40 -6.66 5.84 -8.57
CA ALA A 40 -6.54 5.42 -7.18
C ALA A 40 -6.12 3.94 -7.06
N CYS A 41 -6.68 3.06 -7.90
CA CYS A 41 -6.29 1.66 -7.97
C CYS A 41 -4.83 1.49 -8.39
N ALA A 42 -4.40 2.19 -9.44
CA ALA A 42 -3.02 2.11 -9.91
C ALA A 42 -2.02 2.61 -8.85
N GLU A 43 -2.33 3.68 -8.13
CA GLU A 43 -1.47 4.19 -7.06
C GLU A 43 -1.45 3.26 -5.85
N ARG A 44 -2.60 2.69 -5.46
CA ARG A 44 -2.66 1.65 -4.43
C ARG A 44 -1.72 0.50 -4.77
N ASP A 45 -1.70 0.04 -6.01
CA ASP A 45 -0.89 -1.09 -6.44
C ASP A 45 0.62 -0.79 -6.37
N ARG A 46 1.03 0.45 -6.63
CA ARG A 46 2.42 0.89 -6.40
C ARG A 46 2.81 0.83 -4.92
N ILE A 47 1.91 1.27 -4.03
CA ILE A 47 2.15 1.19 -2.58
C ILE A 47 2.22 -0.26 -2.11
N VAL A 48 1.33 -1.12 -2.60
CA VAL A 48 1.37 -2.57 -2.32
C VAL A 48 2.74 -3.14 -2.70
N ALA A 49 3.22 -2.85 -3.91
CA ALA A 49 4.53 -3.31 -4.36
C ALA A 49 5.68 -2.78 -3.50
N GLY A 50 5.64 -1.50 -3.09
CA GLY A 50 6.66 -0.92 -2.21
C GLY A 50 6.67 -1.54 -0.80
N LEU A 51 5.50 -1.81 -0.23
CA LEU A 51 5.38 -2.51 1.05
C LEU A 51 5.91 -3.95 0.96
N GLN A 52 5.58 -4.67 -0.12
CA GLN A 52 6.08 -6.03 -0.34
C GLN A 52 7.60 -6.07 -0.51
N GLN A 53 8.18 -5.14 -1.28
CA GLN A 53 9.64 -5.02 -1.44
C GLN A 53 10.36 -4.74 -0.11
N THR A 54 9.69 -4.10 0.85
CA THR A 54 10.24 -3.79 2.18
C THR A 54 9.85 -4.82 3.26
N GLY A 55 9.34 -5.98 2.85
CA GLY A 55 9.06 -7.11 3.73
C GLY A 55 7.74 -7.01 4.50
N TYR A 56 6.75 -6.28 3.98
CA TYR A 56 5.38 -6.28 4.48
C TYR A 56 4.45 -7.12 3.60
N CYS A 57 3.55 -7.85 4.25
CA CYS A 57 2.58 -8.73 3.62
C CYS A 57 1.18 -8.33 4.09
N TYR A 58 0.18 -8.58 3.24
CA TYR A 58 -1.22 -8.29 3.56
C TYR A 58 -1.99 -9.59 3.79
N GLY A 59 -2.31 -9.86 5.05
CA GLY A 59 -3.04 -11.05 5.47
C GLY A 59 -2.20 -12.32 5.64
N ARG A 60 -2.81 -13.29 6.30
CA ARG A 60 -2.25 -14.61 6.66
C ARG A 60 -3.10 -15.74 6.08
N ARG A 61 -2.50 -16.92 5.92
CA ARG A 61 -3.21 -18.13 5.49
C ARG A 61 -4.41 -18.40 6.39
N GLY A 62 -5.57 -18.67 5.79
CA GLY A 62 -6.82 -18.95 6.50
C GLY A 62 -7.62 -17.71 6.93
N GLN A 63 -7.09 -16.49 6.75
CA GLN A 63 -7.87 -15.28 6.99
C GLN A 63 -8.81 -14.98 5.82
N VAL A 64 -10.02 -14.55 6.14
CA VAL A 64 -10.91 -13.93 5.14
C VAL A 64 -10.55 -12.46 4.97
N GLY A 65 -10.91 -11.85 3.83
CA GLY A 65 -10.50 -10.48 3.50
C GLY A 65 -10.77 -9.44 4.58
N ALA A 66 -11.85 -9.55 5.34
CA ALA A 66 -12.17 -8.64 6.45
C ALA A 66 -11.19 -8.70 7.64
N GLN A 67 -10.44 -9.81 7.79
CA GLN A 67 -9.45 -10.01 8.85
C GLN A 67 -8.03 -9.58 8.42
N MET A 68 -7.82 -9.36 7.11
CA MET A 68 -6.49 -9.10 6.58
C MET A 68 -6.00 -7.69 6.93
N SER A 69 -4.74 -7.62 7.33
CA SER A 69 -4.05 -6.37 7.66
C SER A 69 -2.61 -6.43 7.16
N TRP A 70 -1.96 -5.27 7.08
CA TRP A 70 -0.54 -5.19 6.82
C TRP A 70 0.27 -5.62 8.03
N HIS A 71 1.27 -6.46 7.82
CA HIS A 71 2.21 -6.90 8.86
C HIS A 71 3.56 -7.25 8.26
N ARG A 72 4.59 -7.37 9.10
CA ARG A 72 5.87 -7.96 8.66
C ARG A 72 5.65 -9.37 8.13
N CYS A 73 6.25 -9.68 7.00
CA CYS A 73 6.13 -11.00 6.39
C CYS A 73 6.71 -12.09 7.31
N GLY A 74 6.00 -13.21 7.41
CA GLY A 74 6.38 -14.40 8.17
C GLY A 74 5.98 -15.69 7.45
N PRO A 75 6.20 -16.86 8.07
CA PRO A 75 5.93 -18.17 7.46
C PRO A 75 4.46 -18.42 7.06
N ASP A 76 3.54 -17.69 7.67
CA ASP A 76 2.09 -17.79 7.46
C ASP A 76 1.52 -16.62 6.64
N SER A 77 2.35 -15.66 6.23
CA SER A 77 1.94 -14.53 5.39
C SER A 77 1.52 -14.97 3.98
N LEU A 78 0.55 -14.25 3.43
CA LEU A 78 0.28 -14.26 2.00
C LEU A 78 1.28 -13.32 1.30
N ARG A 79 1.97 -13.83 0.27
CA ARG A 79 2.93 -13.07 -0.55
C ARG A 79 2.34 -12.83 -1.93
#